data_AF-A0A058Z0H7-F1
#
_entry.id   AF-A0A058Z0H7-F1
#
_cell.length_a   1.000
_cell.length_b   1.000
_cell.length_c   1.000
_cell.angle_alpha   90.00
_cell.angle_beta   90.00
_cell.angle_gamma   90.00
#
_symmetry.space_group_name_H-M   'P 1'
#
loop_
_entity.id
_entity.type
_entity.pdbx_description
1 polymer ?
#
loop_
_entity_poly.entity_id
_entity_poly.type
_entity_poly.pdbx_seq_one_letter_code
_entity_poly.pdbx_strand_id
1 'polypeptide(L)'
;MTFLQSILAPLLRPLGFVPVSSANLLTPGPAQDEDDPRLDHQILRHSPTFPLSVLLLTDSYKLSHPFQYPAAKRYPSTVATLSRKARTIIEQAFEKTCDPESMALVPSRLHDFGFRGCTSVEQTIIGGTAHLLNFEGTDNVSAAYFAQYALNDGHFAGVSIPATEHSVMTSFETEKAAMLHMIETFGSSIFAVVMDSLDYGRALRELLPAVAEAKVRAGGWLVVRPDSGDIVAVVMDALNIMSKVFGYTINTRGFKVITGASVIHGDGVTLPAISRLLDAMAEAGFAAQNVAFGMGAGLLQKVNRDELSLATKLCRVVLPSGAAREVMKSPIDAPGKISLPGSFAVRLDPTAAAQGVYLPVTHAREEFTGPEGVDDESLAVEGDLLQVVYDCGPVAVQHETMAATRVRLSRDWAAAAPVPPASSRPELDGHTPDAIVYQTVSPFLRAKARRVRAEQLDRLEAAYTQDA
;
A
#
# COMPACT_ATOMS: atom_id res chain seq x y z
N MET A 1 -1.94 -37.70 -2.11
CA MET A 1 -0.59 -37.58 -1.51
C MET A 1 0.46 -38.47 -2.18
N THR A 2 0.16 -39.74 -2.46
CA THR A 2 1.12 -40.76 -2.94
C THR A 2 1.73 -40.54 -4.33
N PHE A 3 1.11 -39.78 -5.24
CA PHE A 3 1.64 -39.54 -6.60
C PHE A 3 2.74 -38.45 -6.66
N LEU A 4 2.73 -37.47 -5.75
CA LEU A 4 3.78 -36.43 -5.70
C LEU A 4 5.08 -36.96 -5.09
N GLN A 5 4.97 -37.87 -4.10
CA GLN A 5 6.13 -38.41 -3.37
C GLN A 5 7.04 -39.29 -4.24
N SER A 6 6.49 -40.04 -5.19
CA SER A 6 7.27 -40.87 -6.11
C SER A 6 8.10 -40.06 -7.12
N ILE A 7 7.64 -38.86 -7.49
CA ILE A 7 8.32 -37.96 -8.44
C ILE A 7 9.41 -37.14 -7.73
N LEU A 8 9.17 -36.69 -6.49
CA LEU A 8 10.09 -35.82 -5.75
C LEU A 8 11.22 -36.57 -5.03
N ALA A 9 10.99 -37.81 -4.58
CA ALA A 9 11.99 -38.57 -3.81
C ALA A 9 13.34 -38.81 -4.53
N PRO A 10 13.40 -39.06 -5.85
CA PRO A 10 14.67 -39.17 -6.58
C PRO A 10 15.41 -37.83 -6.70
N LEU A 11 14.68 -36.72 -6.85
CA LEU A 11 15.23 -35.37 -7.03
C LEU A 11 15.84 -34.80 -5.74
N LEU A 12 15.30 -35.16 -4.58
CA LEU A 12 15.69 -34.59 -3.29
C LEU A 12 16.79 -35.39 -2.55
N ARG A 13 17.04 -36.66 -2.94
CA ARG A 13 18.08 -37.50 -2.33
C ARG A 13 19.51 -36.93 -2.40
N PRO A 14 19.97 -36.31 -3.50
CA PRO A 14 21.29 -35.68 -3.56
C PRO A 14 21.46 -34.47 -2.63
N LEU A 15 20.35 -33.90 -2.13
CA LEU A 15 20.32 -32.69 -1.30
C LEU A 15 20.17 -33.00 0.20
N GLY A 16 20.25 -34.27 0.61
CA GLY A 16 20.21 -34.68 2.02
C GLY A 16 18.83 -34.59 2.70
N PHE A 17 17.77 -34.24 1.97
CA PHE A 17 16.42 -34.14 2.54
C PHE A 17 15.73 -35.50 2.64
N VAL A 18 15.52 -35.97 3.87
CA VAL A 18 14.66 -37.12 4.19
C VAL A 18 13.27 -36.62 4.61
N PRO A 19 12.17 -37.06 3.97
CA PRO A 19 10.83 -36.67 4.38
C PRO A 19 10.42 -37.39 5.67
N VAL A 20 10.17 -36.63 6.73
CA VAL A 20 9.67 -37.14 8.02
C VAL A 20 8.15 -37.34 7.93
N SER A 21 7.64 -38.52 8.33
CA SER A 21 6.19 -38.76 8.42
C SER A 21 5.62 -38.23 9.74
N SER A 22 4.37 -37.78 9.71
CA SER A 22 3.69 -37.06 10.80
C SER A 22 3.29 -37.93 12.01
N ALA A 23 3.89 -39.10 12.20
CA ALA A 23 3.46 -40.09 13.21
C ALA A 23 4.32 -40.11 14.50
N ASN A 24 5.54 -39.54 14.50
CA ASN A 24 6.52 -39.77 15.57
C ASN A 24 6.70 -38.59 16.56
N LEU A 25 5.76 -37.65 16.64
CA LEU A 25 5.93 -36.43 17.47
C LEU A 25 5.37 -36.52 18.91
N LEU A 26 4.79 -37.64 19.35
CA LEU A 26 4.07 -37.73 20.64
C LEU A 26 4.30 -39.04 21.42
N THR A 27 5.55 -39.39 21.73
CA THR A 27 5.89 -40.25 22.90
C THR A 27 7.28 -39.93 23.45
N PRO A 28 7.44 -39.66 24.76
CA PRO A 28 8.75 -39.59 25.40
C PRO A 28 9.26 -41.00 25.76
N GLY A 29 10.44 -41.36 25.25
CA GLY A 29 11.16 -42.59 25.62
C GLY A 29 12.04 -42.41 26.87
N PRO A 30 12.48 -43.52 27.51
CA PRO A 30 13.24 -43.49 28.76
C PRO A 30 14.70 -43.05 28.59
N ALA A 31 15.31 -42.53 29.65
CA ALA A 31 16.67 -42.00 29.66
C ALA A 31 17.71 -43.03 30.15
N GLN A 32 18.68 -43.34 29.29
CA GLN A 32 19.97 -44.04 29.48
C GLN A 32 20.82 -43.78 28.21
N ASP A 33 22.16 -43.74 28.17
CA ASP A 33 23.23 -43.71 29.18
C ASP A 33 24.33 -42.74 28.66
N GLU A 34 25.14 -42.17 29.56
CA GLU A 34 26.29 -41.31 29.21
C GLU A 34 27.58 -42.15 29.06
N ASP A 35 28.13 -42.29 27.84
CA ASP A 35 29.58 -42.53 27.54
C ASP A 35 29.86 -42.90 26.05
N ASP A 36 29.81 -41.92 25.13
CA ASP A 36 30.48 -42.03 23.80
C ASP A 36 31.25 -40.74 23.47
N PRO A 37 32.60 -40.75 23.43
CA PRO A 37 33.43 -39.58 23.17
C PRO A 37 33.48 -39.13 21.69
N ARG A 38 32.52 -39.55 20.85
CA ARG A 38 32.39 -39.11 19.44
C ARG A 38 31.06 -38.43 19.09
N LEU A 39 30.29 -37.98 20.08
CA LEU A 39 28.98 -37.37 19.85
C LEU A 39 28.70 -36.10 20.67
N ASP A 40 29.67 -35.17 20.72
CA ASP A 40 29.57 -33.94 21.52
C ASP A 40 29.40 -32.66 20.65
N HIS A 41 28.33 -32.64 19.85
CA HIS A 41 27.93 -31.47 19.03
C HIS A 41 26.42 -31.15 19.11
N GLN A 42 25.82 -31.36 20.29
CA GLN A 42 24.58 -30.70 20.73
C GLN A 42 24.72 -30.41 22.24
N ILE A 43 25.22 -29.25 22.67
CA ILE A 43 24.39 -28.03 22.69
C ILE A 43 25.26 -26.76 22.62
N LEU A 44 25.59 -26.33 21.40
CA LEU A 44 25.79 -24.90 21.10
C LEU A 44 24.44 -24.17 20.97
N ARG A 45 23.50 -24.42 21.89
CA ARG A 45 22.38 -23.51 22.17
C ARG A 45 22.72 -22.45 23.23
N HIS A 46 23.84 -22.60 23.93
CA HIS A 46 24.41 -21.56 24.79
C HIS A 46 25.93 -21.50 24.65
N SER A 47 26.45 -20.42 24.02
CA SER A 47 27.81 -19.94 24.28
C SER A 47 27.94 -18.45 23.93
N PRO A 48 28.88 -17.72 24.58
CA PRO A 48 28.87 -16.25 24.59
C PRO A 48 30.03 -15.64 23.80
N THR A 49 29.74 -14.81 22.80
CA THR A 49 30.76 -13.95 22.16
C THR A 49 30.17 -12.64 21.65
N PHE A 50 30.78 -11.53 22.09
CA PHE A 50 30.66 -10.15 21.60
C PHE A 50 29.26 -9.51 21.51
N PRO A 51 28.79 -8.88 22.60
CA PRO A 51 27.72 -7.89 22.53
C PRO A 51 28.27 -6.57 21.95
N LEU A 52 28.35 -6.44 20.63
CA LEU A 52 28.32 -5.11 20.02
C LEU A 52 26.86 -4.61 19.97
N SER A 53 26.30 -4.41 21.16
CA SER A 53 24.94 -3.91 21.37
C SER A 53 24.86 -2.42 21.06
N VAL A 54 24.84 -2.07 19.78
CA VAL A 54 24.63 -0.69 19.33
C VAL A 54 23.53 -0.61 18.29
N LEU A 55 22.31 -0.32 18.76
CA LEU A 55 21.46 0.68 18.11
C LEU A 55 20.61 1.46 19.13
N LEU A 56 21.26 2.45 19.75
CA LEU A 56 20.65 3.72 20.19
C LEU A 56 20.02 4.42 18.96
N LEU A 57 18.90 5.18 18.92
CA LEU A 57 17.80 5.67 19.80
C LEU A 57 16.59 5.97 18.84
N THR A 58 15.32 6.29 19.18
CA THR A 58 14.58 6.50 20.44
C THR A 58 13.08 6.16 20.26
N ASP A 59 12.37 5.81 21.33
CA ASP A 59 11.41 6.66 22.09
C ASP A 59 10.71 5.70 23.07
N SER A 60 10.79 5.96 24.38
CA SER A 60 10.92 4.94 25.45
C SER A 60 9.69 4.03 25.75
N TYR A 61 8.69 4.02 24.88
CA TYR A 61 7.45 3.23 24.99
C TYR A 61 7.37 2.06 23.98
N LYS A 62 8.39 1.87 23.12
CA LYS A 62 8.41 0.79 22.10
C LYS A 62 8.98 -0.55 22.57
N LEU A 63 9.58 -0.62 23.76
CA LEU A 63 10.31 -1.80 24.24
C LEU A 63 9.44 -2.92 24.84
N SER A 64 8.16 -2.65 25.18
CA SER A 64 7.33 -3.60 25.95
C SER A 64 6.44 -4.51 25.11
N HIS A 65 6.17 -4.22 23.84
CA HIS A 65 5.14 -4.94 23.07
C HIS A 65 5.49 -5.15 21.57
N PRO A 66 6.31 -6.16 21.22
CA PRO A 66 6.47 -6.58 19.81
C PRO A 66 5.13 -6.97 19.16
N PHE A 67 4.17 -7.49 19.94
CA PHE A 67 2.85 -7.90 19.44
C PHE A 67 1.84 -6.75 19.20
N GLN A 68 1.98 -5.60 19.86
CA GLN A 68 1.12 -4.43 19.58
C GLN A 68 1.64 -3.56 18.44
N TYR A 69 2.95 -3.60 18.16
CA TYR A 69 3.62 -2.69 17.22
C TYR A 69 4.27 -3.39 16.00
N PRO A 70 3.51 -4.06 15.13
CA PRO A 70 4.01 -4.35 13.78
C PRO A 70 4.35 -3.04 13.07
N ALA A 71 5.59 -2.88 12.60
CA ALA A 71 5.95 -1.83 11.63
C ALA A 71 4.99 -1.88 10.42
N ALA A 72 4.57 -3.10 10.09
CA ALA A 72 3.53 -3.50 9.14
C ALA A 72 2.13 -2.87 9.34
N LYS A 73 1.81 -2.12 10.41
CA LYS A 73 0.51 -1.40 10.49
C LYS A 73 0.53 -0.03 9.82
N ARG A 74 1.67 0.67 9.81
CA ARG A 74 1.75 2.05 9.28
C ARG A 74 2.06 2.08 7.79
N TYR A 75 2.89 1.14 7.35
CA TYR A 75 3.32 0.98 5.97
C TYR A 75 2.18 0.68 4.95
N PRO A 76 1.31 -0.34 5.12
CA PRO A 76 0.26 -0.64 4.13
C PRO A 76 -0.78 0.47 4.03
N SER A 77 -1.12 1.17 5.11
CA SER A 77 -2.02 2.33 5.04
C SER A 77 -1.42 3.45 4.18
N THR A 78 -0.11 3.69 4.28
CA THR A 78 0.58 4.66 3.42
C THR A 78 0.60 4.20 1.95
N VAL A 79 0.96 2.95 1.67
CA VAL A 79 0.97 2.40 0.30
C VAL A 79 -0.43 2.38 -0.32
N ALA A 80 -1.45 1.92 0.40
CA ALA A 80 -2.84 1.92 -0.07
C ALA A 80 -3.36 3.34 -0.33
N THR A 81 -2.95 4.33 0.47
CA THR A 81 -3.33 5.73 0.26
C THR A 81 -2.60 6.38 -0.91
N LEU A 82 -1.30 6.10 -1.11
CA LEU A 82 -0.54 6.52 -2.28
C LEU A 82 -1.14 5.93 -3.56
N SER A 83 -1.42 4.62 -3.55
CA SER A 83 -2.08 3.89 -4.62
C SER A 83 -3.48 4.46 -4.91
N ARG A 84 -4.30 4.75 -3.89
CA ARG A 84 -5.62 5.39 -4.06
C ARG A 84 -5.52 6.78 -4.68
N LYS A 85 -4.55 7.61 -4.28
CA LYS A 85 -4.31 8.93 -4.87
C LYS A 85 -3.95 8.83 -6.36
N ALA A 86 -3.10 7.87 -6.74
CA ALA A 86 -2.79 7.60 -8.15
C ALA A 86 -4.05 7.17 -8.92
N ARG A 87 -4.87 6.28 -8.32
CA ARG A 87 -6.15 5.85 -8.89
C ARG A 87 -7.10 7.02 -9.13
N THR A 88 -7.27 7.94 -8.20
CA THR A 88 -8.14 9.11 -8.38
C THR A 88 -7.67 10.02 -9.53
N ILE A 89 -6.37 10.26 -9.69
CA ILE A 89 -5.82 11.04 -10.83
C ILE A 89 -6.12 10.33 -12.16
N ILE A 90 -5.95 9.00 -12.20
CA ILE A 90 -6.22 8.18 -13.39
C ILE A 90 -7.72 8.14 -13.71
N GLU A 91 -8.59 7.96 -12.70
CA GLU A 91 -10.05 7.97 -12.85
C GLU A 91 -10.53 9.29 -13.45
N GLN A 92 -10.06 10.44 -12.95
CA GLN A 92 -10.39 11.76 -13.47
C GLN A 92 -9.96 11.94 -14.95
N ALA A 93 -8.77 11.45 -15.32
CA ALA A 93 -8.31 11.50 -16.71
C ALA A 93 -9.13 10.58 -17.63
N PHE A 94 -9.56 9.41 -17.12
CA PHE A 94 -10.45 8.50 -17.84
C PHE A 94 -11.84 9.10 -18.04
N GLU A 95 -12.47 9.66 -17.00
CA GLU A 95 -13.78 10.33 -17.09
C GLU A 95 -13.78 11.47 -18.11
N LYS A 96 -12.67 12.23 -18.18
CA LYS A 96 -12.45 13.34 -19.12
C LYS A 96 -12.21 12.88 -20.57
N THR A 97 -11.51 11.77 -20.80
CA THR A 97 -10.93 11.44 -22.12
C THR A 97 -11.33 10.09 -22.71
N CYS A 98 -12.02 9.22 -21.96
CA CYS A 98 -12.38 7.86 -22.37
C CYS A 98 -13.91 7.65 -22.41
N ASP A 99 -14.32 6.63 -23.16
CA ASP A 99 -15.72 6.18 -23.20
C ASP A 99 -16.09 5.43 -21.90
N PRO A 100 -17.37 5.41 -21.47
CA PRO A 100 -17.78 4.81 -20.20
C PRO A 100 -17.37 3.34 -20.02
N GLU A 101 -17.39 2.54 -21.09
CA GLU A 101 -16.97 1.13 -21.05
C GLU A 101 -15.47 0.99 -20.75
N SER A 102 -14.66 1.98 -21.15
CA SER A 102 -13.21 1.98 -20.94
C SER A 102 -12.82 2.21 -19.48
N MET A 103 -13.75 2.63 -18.60
CA MET A 103 -13.53 2.70 -17.14
C MET A 103 -13.12 1.34 -16.56
N ALA A 104 -13.53 0.23 -17.18
CA ALA A 104 -13.13 -1.13 -16.79
C ALA A 104 -11.60 -1.37 -16.89
N LEU A 105 -10.85 -0.52 -17.62
CA LEU A 105 -9.39 -0.61 -17.72
C LEU A 105 -8.68 0.01 -16.50
N VAL A 106 -9.32 0.90 -15.73
CA VAL A 106 -8.69 1.62 -14.60
C VAL A 106 -7.92 0.70 -13.62
N PRO A 107 -8.44 -0.47 -13.19
CA PRO A 107 -7.72 -1.38 -12.29
C PRO A 107 -6.38 -1.90 -12.85
N SER A 108 -6.15 -1.83 -14.17
CA SER A 108 -4.90 -2.23 -14.82
C SER A 108 -3.92 -1.07 -15.05
N ARG A 109 -4.27 0.17 -14.68
CA ARG A 109 -3.49 1.36 -15.10
C ARG A 109 -2.29 1.71 -14.24
N LEU A 110 -2.19 1.20 -13.01
CA LEU A 110 -0.98 1.29 -12.19
C LEU A 110 -0.56 -0.12 -11.78
N HIS A 111 0.64 -0.52 -12.19
CA HIS A 111 1.19 -1.85 -12.02
C HIS A 111 2.31 -1.83 -10.98
N ASP A 112 2.27 -2.76 -10.03
CA ASP A 112 3.31 -2.90 -9.00
C ASP A 112 4.57 -3.57 -9.60
N PHE A 113 5.62 -2.77 -9.79
CA PHE A 113 6.98 -3.21 -10.13
C PHE A 113 7.93 -3.20 -8.90
N GLY A 114 7.37 -3.07 -7.70
CA GLY A 114 8.08 -2.70 -6.48
C GLY A 114 8.88 -3.82 -5.81
N PHE A 115 8.67 -5.08 -6.17
CA PHE A 115 9.28 -6.24 -5.48
C PHE A 115 10.79 -6.06 -5.26
N ARG A 116 11.55 -5.78 -6.33
CA ARG A 116 13.02 -5.64 -6.28
C ARG A 116 13.50 -4.36 -5.57
N GLY A 117 12.59 -3.46 -5.20
CA GLY A 117 12.88 -2.21 -4.50
C GLY A 117 12.66 -2.24 -2.98
N CYS A 118 11.98 -3.27 -2.45
CA CYS A 118 11.73 -3.42 -1.00
C CYS A 118 12.96 -3.91 -0.23
N THR A 119 13.01 -3.69 1.09
CA THR A 119 14.10 -4.22 1.95
C THR A 119 13.88 -5.66 2.40
N SER A 120 12.66 -6.20 2.32
CA SER A 120 12.36 -7.60 2.66
C SER A 120 11.17 -8.16 1.89
N VAL A 121 11.06 -9.50 1.81
CA VAL A 121 9.91 -10.21 1.21
C VAL A 121 8.62 -10.00 2.03
N GLU A 122 8.74 -9.78 3.35
CA GLU A 122 7.57 -9.42 4.17
C GLU A 122 7.00 -8.07 3.71
N GLN A 123 7.87 -7.10 3.41
CA GLN A 123 7.49 -5.79 2.89
C GLN A 123 6.91 -5.86 1.46
N THR A 124 7.39 -6.77 0.59
CA THR A 124 6.79 -6.98 -0.74
C THR A 124 5.36 -7.50 -0.62
N ILE A 125 5.11 -8.47 0.26
CA ILE A 125 3.77 -9.03 0.49
C ILE A 125 2.84 -7.93 1.02
N ILE A 126 3.18 -7.32 2.17
CA ILE A 126 2.32 -6.31 2.83
C ILE A 126 2.02 -5.13 1.89
N GLY A 127 3.05 -4.64 1.20
CA GLY A 127 2.93 -3.46 0.33
C GLY A 127 2.16 -3.75 -0.95
N GLY A 128 2.49 -4.85 -1.64
CA GLY A 128 1.79 -5.24 -2.87
C GLY A 128 0.32 -5.54 -2.60
N THR A 129 -0.01 -6.24 -1.51
CA THR A 129 -1.39 -6.49 -1.10
C THR A 129 -2.15 -5.19 -0.79
N ALA A 130 -1.49 -4.19 -0.20
CA ALA A 130 -2.07 -2.87 0.04
C ALA A 130 -2.29 -2.07 -1.25
N HIS A 131 -1.40 -2.16 -2.25
CA HIS A 131 -1.61 -1.60 -3.59
C HIS A 131 -2.78 -2.28 -4.30
N LEU A 132 -2.88 -3.60 -4.19
CA LEU A 132 -3.95 -4.39 -4.80
C LEU A 132 -5.36 -4.06 -4.26
N LEU A 133 -5.51 -3.28 -3.18
CA LEU A 133 -6.82 -2.72 -2.80
C LEU A 133 -7.36 -1.70 -3.83
N ASN A 134 -6.51 -1.13 -4.68
CA ASN A 134 -6.88 -0.13 -5.66
C ASN A 134 -6.68 -0.58 -7.11
N PHE A 135 -5.73 -1.47 -7.37
CA PHE A 135 -5.42 -1.97 -8.71
C PHE A 135 -5.31 -3.50 -8.72
N GLU A 136 -5.15 -4.07 -9.91
CA GLU A 136 -5.02 -5.51 -10.15
C GLU A 136 -3.70 -5.86 -10.84
N GLY A 137 -3.03 -4.89 -11.47
CA GLY A 137 -1.72 -5.08 -12.10
C GLY A 137 -0.59 -5.23 -11.08
N THR A 138 0.13 -6.37 -11.11
CA THR A 138 1.30 -6.59 -10.25
C THR A 138 2.26 -7.66 -10.79
N ASP A 139 3.57 -7.37 -10.79
CA ASP A 139 4.62 -8.38 -11.00
C ASP A 139 5.09 -9.00 -9.67
N ASN A 140 4.53 -8.55 -8.55
CA ASN A 140 4.83 -9.03 -7.21
C ASN A 140 4.00 -10.29 -6.91
N VAL A 141 4.46 -11.41 -7.46
CA VAL A 141 3.83 -12.73 -7.30
C VAL A 141 3.57 -13.09 -5.82
N SER A 142 4.45 -12.67 -4.90
CA SER A 142 4.27 -12.92 -3.46
C SER A 142 3.03 -12.24 -2.88
N ALA A 143 2.78 -10.98 -3.27
CA ALA A 143 1.60 -10.23 -2.85
C ALA A 143 0.33 -10.73 -3.54
N ALA A 144 0.38 -11.06 -4.84
CA ALA A 144 -0.75 -11.62 -5.57
C ALA A 144 -1.19 -12.97 -4.99
N TYR A 145 -0.24 -13.86 -4.70
CA TYR A 145 -0.51 -15.17 -4.09
C TYR A 145 -1.13 -15.02 -2.69
N PHE A 146 -0.54 -14.18 -1.83
CA PHE A 146 -1.07 -13.94 -0.48
C PHE A 146 -2.46 -13.31 -0.52
N ALA A 147 -2.66 -12.28 -1.35
CA ALA A 147 -3.95 -11.62 -1.54
C ALA A 147 -5.04 -12.61 -1.99
N GLN A 148 -4.73 -13.46 -2.97
CA GLN A 148 -5.67 -14.45 -3.50
C GLN A 148 -6.00 -15.53 -2.48
N TYR A 149 -5.00 -16.23 -1.93
CA TYR A 149 -5.23 -17.45 -1.14
C TYR A 149 -5.44 -17.20 0.36
N ALA A 150 -4.91 -16.12 0.93
CA ALA A 150 -5.05 -15.82 2.36
C ALA A 150 -6.12 -14.75 2.67
N LEU A 151 -6.48 -13.88 1.72
CA LEU A 151 -7.41 -12.76 1.94
C LEU A 151 -8.64 -12.75 1.03
N ASN A 152 -8.74 -13.65 0.06
CA ASN A 152 -9.80 -13.61 -0.97
C ASN A 152 -10.34 -15.01 -1.33
N ASP A 153 -10.24 -15.97 -0.41
CA ASP A 153 -10.78 -17.35 -0.54
C ASP A 153 -10.36 -18.10 -1.81
N GLY A 154 -9.16 -17.80 -2.33
CA GLY A 154 -8.64 -18.35 -3.58
C GLY A 154 -9.16 -17.68 -4.85
N HIS A 155 -10.06 -16.68 -4.74
CA HIS A 155 -10.50 -15.87 -5.87
C HIS A 155 -9.42 -14.88 -6.32
N PHE A 156 -9.39 -14.65 -7.64
CA PHE A 156 -8.48 -13.74 -8.32
C PHE A 156 -8.28 -12.40 -7.59
N ALA A 157 -7.02 -12.03 -7.34
CA ALA A 157 -6.65 -10.79 -6.68
C ALA A 157 -5.69 -9.89 -7.49
N GLY A 158 -4.92 -10.44 -8.43
CA GLY A 158 -4.00 -9.67 -9.27
C GLY A 158 -3.52 -10.43 -10.52
N VAL A 159 -3.05 -9.70 -11.52
CA VAL A 159 -2.67 -10.16 -12.86
C VAL A 159 -1.37 -9.51 -13.33
N SER A 160 -0.65 -10.21 -14.20
CA SER A 160 0.34 -9.61 -15.09
C SER A 160 0.26 -10.21 -16.50
N ILE A 161 1.06 -9.67 -17.41
CA ILE A 161 1.19 -10.06 -18.81
C ILE A 161 2.64 -10.48 -19.10
N PRO A 162 2.91 -11.29 -20.13
CA PRO A 162 4.26 -11.50 -20.64
C PRO A 162 4.94 -10.16 -20.95
N ALA A 163 6.13 -9.93 -20.39
CA ALA A 163 6.89 -8.69 -20.54
C ALA A 163 8.38 -8.99 -20.71
N THR A 164 9.07 -8.27 -21.58
CA THR A 164 10.54 -8.30 -21.61
C THR A 164 11.15 -7.36 -20.57
N GLU A 165 12.30 -7.75 -20.02
CA GLU A 165 13.27 -6.85 -19.42
C GLU A 165 14.52 -6.76 -20.31
N HIS A 166 15.43 -5.83 -20.03
CA HIS A 166 16.59 -5.57 -20.90
C HIS A 166 17.46 -6.81 -21.14
N SER A 167 17.60 -7.72 -20.16
CA SER A 167 18.37 -8.96 -20.32
C SER A 167 17.82 -9.84 -21.45
N VAL A 168 16.49 -9.90 -21.62
CA VAL A 168 15.84 -10.60 -22.73
C VAL A 168 16.15 -9.88 -24.04
N MET A 169 15.95 -8.56 -24.10
CA MET A 169 16.18 -7.78 -25.33
C MET A 169 17.63 -7.83 -25.83
N THR A 170 18.61 -7.79 -24.91
CA THR A 170 20.05 -7.78 -25.24
C THR A 170 20.66 -9.17 -25.39
N SER A 171 19.91 -10.25 -25.13
CA SER A 171 20.40 -11.62 -25.34
C SER A 171 20.21 -12.13 -26.79
N PHE A 172 19.38 -11.44 -27.58
CA PHE A 172 19.27 -11.66 -29.03
C PHE A 172 20.31 -10.82 -29.80
N GLU A 173 20.71 -11.29 -30.98
CA GLU A 173 21.64 -10.58 -31.88
C GLU A 173 21.16 -9.17 -32.25
N THR A 174 19.84 -8.96 -32.32
CA THR A 174 19.23 -7.63 -32.50
C THR A 174 17.93 -7.51 -31.71
N GLU A 175 17.58 -6.29 -31.28
CA GLU A 175 16.26 -6.00 -30.69
C GLU A 175 15.11 -6.35 -31.67
N LYS A 176 15.36 -6.33 -32.99
CA LYS A 176 14.39 -6.81 -33.99
C LYS A 176 14.09 -8.30 -33.86
N ALA A 177 15.12 -9.13 -33.67
CA ALA A 177 14.95 -10.56 -33.46
C ALA A 177 14.19 -10.83 -32.14
N ALA A 178 14.52 -10.12 -31.06
CA ALA A 178 13.77 -10.20 -29.80
C ALA A 178 12.29 -9.81 -29.97
N MET A 179 11.99 -8.69 -30.65
CA MET A 179 10.61 -8.26 -30.90
C MET A 179 9.83 -9.27 -31.76
N LEU A 180 10.42 -9.81 -32.82
CA LEU A 180 9.77 -10.81 -33.67
C LEU A 180 9.50 -12.10 -32.90
N HIS A 181 10.42 -12.54 -32.03
CA HIS A 181 10.22 -13.71 -31.18
C HIS A 181 9.09 -13.49 -30.15
N MET A 182 8.99 -12.29 -29.56
CA MET A 182 7.87 -11.93 -28.69
C MET A 182 6.53 -11.90 -29.43
N ILE A 183 6.50 -11.41 -30.68
CA ILE A 183 5.31 -11.43 -31.54
C ILE A 183 4.93 -12.86 -31.93
N GLU A 184 5.90 -13.73 -32.23
CA GLU A 184 5.65 -15.15 -32.52
C GLU A 184 5.08 -15.90 -31.31
N THR A 185 5.63 -15.65 -30.12
CA THR A 185 5.28 -16.37 -28.89
C THR A 185 3.99 -15.87 -28.24
N PHE A 186 3.79 -14.55 -28.21
CA PHE A 186 2.71 -13.90 -27.44
C PHE A 186 1.83 -12.94 -28.26
N GLY A 187 2.10 -12.77 -29.56
CA GLY A 187 1.48 -11.73 -30.39
C GLY A 187 -0.02 -11.88 -30.66
N SER A 188 -0.64 -12.99 -30.29
CA SER A 188 -2.10 -13.19 -30.25
C SER A 188 -2.75 -12.78 -28.92
N SER A 189 -1.95 -12.35 -27.95
CA SER A 189 -2.35 -11.95 -26.60
C SER A 189 -1.88 -10.53 -26.28
N ILE A 190 -1.95 -10.11 -25.01
CA ILE A 190 -1.39 -8.83 -24.55
C ILE A 190 0.04 -9.10 -24.05
N PHE A 191 1.03 -8.36 -24.56
CA PHE A 191 2.43 -8.49 -24.14
C PHE A 191 3.16 -7.15 -24.15
N ALA A 192 4.14 -6.99 -23.25
CA ALA A 192 4.97 -5.79 -23.15
C ALA A 192 6.39 -6.01 -23.66
N VAL A 193 6.95 -4.98 -24.28
CA VAL A 193 8.34 -4.99 -24.77
C VAL A 193 9.05 -3.73 -24.32
N VAL A 194 10.15 -3.88 -23.57
CA VAL A 194 11.08 -2.77 -23.29
C VAL A 194 11.87 -2.45 -24.56
N MET A 195 11.94 -1.17 -24.93
CA MET A 195 12.43 -0.73 -26.26
C MET A 195 13.54 0.33 -26.21
N ASP A 196 14.08 0.60 -25.03
CA ASP A 196 15.11 1.62 -24.80
C ASP A 196 16.45 1.04 -24.29
N SER A 197 16.76 -0.21 -24.64
CA SER A 197 18.04 -0.85 -24.26
C SER A 197 19.26 -0.18 -24.91
N LEU A 198 19.08 0.53 -26.03
CA LEU A 198 20.15 1.19 -26.79
C LEU A 198 19.76 2.60 -27.27
N ASP A 199 18.74 2.73 -28.13
CA ASP A 199 18.26 4.01 -28.68
C ASP A 199 16.75 3.96 -28.88
N TYR A 200 16.00 4.47 -27.91
CA TYR A 200 14.53 4.49 -27.94
C TYR A 200 13.95 5.23 -29.16
N GLY A 201 14.61 6.32 -29.57
CA GLY A 201 14.14 7.14 -30.69
C GLY A 201 14.22 6.39 -32.01
N ARG A 202 15.32 5.66 -32.24
CA ARG A 202 15.46 4.76 -33.40
C ARG A 202 14.60 3.50 -33.25
N ALA A 203 14.45 2.96 -32.04
CA ALA A 203 13.55 1.83 -31.79
C ALA A 203 12.11 2.15 -32.19
N LEU A 204 11.61 3.35 -31.86
CA LEU A 204 10.30 3.82 -32.31
C LEU A 204 10.27 4.13 -33.83
N ARG A 205 11.26 4.81 -34.40
CA ARG A 205 11.21 5.30 -35.79
C ARG A 205 11.58 4.27 -36.87
N GLU A 206 12.41 3.29 -36.55
CA GLU A 206 12.95 2.30 -37.50
C GLU A 206 12.46 0.89 -37.18
N LEU A 207 12.62 0.45 -35.93
CA LEU A 207 12.33 -0.92 -35.51
C LEU A 207 10.82 -1.20 -35.41
N LEU A 208 10.05 -0.34 -34.74
CA LEU A 208 8.60 -0.53 -34.56
C LEU A 208 7.84 -0.64 -35.91
N PRO A 209 8.08 0.20 -36.93
CA PRO A 209 7.53 -0.01 -38.28
C PRO A 209 8.00 -1.32 -38.91
N ALA A 210 9.28 -1.68 -38.73
CA ALA A 210 9.87 -2.88 -39.35
C ALA A 210 9.38 -4.22 -38.77
N VAL A 211 8.60 -4.20 -37.67
CA VAL A 211 7.88 -5.36 -37.11
C VAL A 211 6.35 -5.20 -37.12
N ALA A 212 5.85 -4.04 -37.57
CA ALA A 212 4.43 -3.69 -37.47
C ALA A 212 3.51 -4.66 -38.23
N GLU A 213 3.90 -5.10 -39.42
CA GLU A 213 3.10 -6.06 -40.21
C GLU A 213 2.96 -7.40 -39.49
N ALA A 214 4.05 -7.92 -38.91
CA ALA A 214 4.03 -9.16 -38.14
C ALA A 214 3.14 -9.03 -36.88
N LYS A 215 3.25 -7.91 -36.15
CA LYS A 215 2.39 -7.62 -34.99
C LYS A 215 0.92 -7.52 -35.39
N VAL A 216 0.58 -6.82 -36.47
CA VAL A 216 -0.81 -6.67 -36.93
C VAL A 216 -1.38 -8.00 -37.38
N ARG A 217 -0.58 -8.82 -38.06
CA ARG A 217 -0.95 -10.19 -38.47
C ARG A 217 -1.21 -11.12 -37.28
N ALA A 218 -0.49 -10.95 -36.17
CA ALA A 218 -0.67 -11.75 -34.96
C ALA A 218 -1.96 -11.39 -34.18
N GLY A 219 -2.46 -10.16 -34.32
CA GLY A 219 -3.82 -9.75 -33.90
C GLY A 219 -4.01 -9.38 -32.42
N GLY A 220 -3.01 -9.60 -31.57
CA GLY A 220 -3.01 -9.22 -30.16
C GLY A 220 -2.59 -7.76 -29.91
N TRP A 221 -2.22 -7.48 -28.66
CA TRP A 221 -1.99 -6.12 -28.15
C TRP A 221 -0.55 -5.92 -27.68
N LEU A 222 0.17 -5.00 -28.35
CA LEU A 222 1.55 -4.65 -27.99
C LEU A 222 1.55 -3.49 -26.97
N VAL A 223 2.24 -3.68 -25.85
CA VAL A 223 2.54 -2.60 -24.90
C VAL A 223 4.00 -2.18 -25.06
N VAL A 224 4.22 -0.99 -25.62
CA VAL A 224 5.57 -0.39 -25.76
C VAL A 224 6.02 0.13 -24.39
N ARG A 225 7.23 -0.23 -23.94
CA ARG A 225 7.79 0.22 -22.67
C ARG A 225 9.09 1.01 -22.85
N PRO A 226 9.07 2.34 -22.67
CA PRO A 226 10.25 3.09 -22.24
C PRO A 226 10.47 2.92 -20.73
N ASP A 227 11.70 2.62 -20.31
CA ASP A 227 12.14 2.48 -18.92
C ASP A 227 13.16 3.57 -18.50
N SER A 228 13.26 4.65 -19.28
CA SER A 228 14.15 5.79 -19.05
C SER A 228 13.65 7.08 -19.73
N GLY A 229 14.26 8.22 -19.38
CA GLY A 229 13.96 9.55 -19.94
C GLY A 229 12.88 10.35 -19.17
N ASP A 230 12.52 11.54 -19.66
CA ASP A 230 11.34 12.23 -19.11
C ASP A 230 10.07 11.54 -19.63
N ILE A 231 9.27 11.04 -18.68
CA ILE A 231 7.99 10.36 -18.90
C ILE A 231 7.06 11.06 -19.91
N VAL A 232 6.98 12.39 -19.91
CA VAL A 232 6.08 13.11 -20.82
C VAL A 232 6.64 13.05 -22.23
N ALA A 233 7.94 13.37 -22.40
CA ALA A 233 8.59 13.30 -23.70
C ALA A 233 8.53 11.89 -24.32
N VAL A 234 8.97 10.86 -23.60
CA VAL A 234 9.10 9.50 -24.16
C VAL A 234 7.75 8.85 -24.47
N VAL A 235 6.74 9.04 -23.61
CA VAL A 235 5.40 8.50 -23.89
C VAL A 235 4.72 9.26 -25.04
N MET A 236 4.88 10.60 -25.11
CA MET A 236 4.29 11.37 -26.20
C MET A 236 4.94 11.05 -27.56
N ASP A 237 6.26 10.83 -27.62
CA ASP A 237 6.94 10.35 -28.83
C ASP A 237 6.40 8.97 -29.25
N ALA A 238 6.24 8.05 -28.30
CA ALA A 238 5.66 6.73 -28.56
C ALA A 238 4.25 6.82 -29.12
N LEU A 239 3.33 7.56 -28.47
CA LEU A 239 1.95 7.75 -28.92
C LEU A 239 1.89 8.38 -30.31
N ASN A 240 2.70 9.41 -30.56
CA ASN A 240 2.75 10.07 -31.86
C ASN A 240 3.24 9.14 -32.98
N ILE A 241 4.25 8.32 -32.73
CA ILE A 241 4.78 7.37 -33.72
C ILE A 241 3.82 6.18 -33.90
N MET A 242 3.32 5.59 -32.82
CA MET A 242 2.32 4.51 -32.85
C MET A 242 1.04 4.92 -33.60
N SER A 243 0.61 6.18 -33.47
CA SER A 243 -0.54 6.71 -34.22
C SER A 243 -0.35 6.71 -35.74
N LYS A 244 0.90 6.76 -36.21
CA LYS A 244 1.28 6.68 -37.64
C LYS A 244 1.51 5.25 -38.11
N VAL A 245 2.04 4.39 -37.22
CA VAL A 245 2.40 2.99 -37.55
C VAL A 245 1.19 2.05 -37.49
N PHE A 246 0.32 2.21 -36.48
CA PHE A 246 -0.85 1.35 -36.27
C PHE A 246 -2.18 2.04 -36.56
N GLY A 247 -2.19 3.37 -36.71
CA GLY A 247 -3.41 4.15 -36.78
C GLY A 247 -4.08 4.35 -35.41
N TYR A 248 -5.22 5.01 -35.44
CA TYR A 248 -6.05 5.28 -34.26
C TYR A 248 -7.52 5.42 -34.65
N THR A 249 -8.42 5.23 -33.69
CA THR A 249 -9.82 5.69 -33.76
C THR A 249 -10.00 6.97 -32.93
N ILE A 250 -11.08 7.70 -33.18
CA ILE A 250 -11.55 8.77 -32.28
C ILE A 250 -12.73 8.21 -31.48
N ASN A 251 -12.67 8.32 -30.16
CA ASN A 251 -13.70 7.85 -29.25
C ASN A 251 -14.86 8.87 -29.10
N THR A 252 -15.92 8.54 -28.35
CA THR A 252 -17.09 9.43 -28.21
C THR A 252 -16.78 10.75 -27.49
N ARG A 253 -15.67 10.80 -26.74
CA ARG A 253 -15.13 12.02 -26.10
C ARG A 253 -14.30 12.90 -27.03
N GLY A 254 -14.01 12.46 -28.26
CA GLY A 254 -13.18 13.20 -29.22
C GLY A 254 -11.67 12.95 -29.13
N PHE A 255 -11.24 11.95 -28.36
CA PHE A 255 -9.82 11.63 -28.16
C PHE A 255 -9.37 10.41 -28.98
N LYS A 256 -8.09 10.42 -29.38
CA LYS A 256 -7.43 9.34 -30.13
C LYS A 256 -7.22 8.11 -29.24
N VAL A 257 -7.55 6.93 -29.76
CA VAL A 257 -7.23 5.62 -29.20
C VAL A 257 -6.39 4.84 -30.21
N ILE A 258 -5.16 4.46 -29.83
CA ILE A 258 -4.22 3.73 -30.70
C ILE A 258 -4.75 2.32 -30.98
N THR A 259 -4.66 1.89 -32.24
CA THR A 259 -5.18 0.59 -32.66
C THR A 259 -4.27 -0.57 -32.21
N GLY A 260 -4.75 -1.39 -31.29
CA GLY A 260 -4.09 -2.64 -30.89
C GLY A 260 -2.76 -2.46 -30.18
N ALA A 261 -2.46 -1.28 -29.63
CA ALA A 261 -1.23 -1.03 -28.91
C ALA A 261 -1.37 0.10 -27.88
N SER A 262 -0.55 0.08 -26.84
CA SER A 262 -0.50 1.10 -25.78
C SER A 262 0.92 1.27 -25.26
N VAL A 263 1.13 2.23 -24.35
CA VAL A 263 2.44 2.48 -23.72
C VAL A 263 2.37 2.14 -22.23
N ILE A 264 3.44 1.59 -21.65
CA ILE A 264 3.64 1.54 -20.19
C ILE A 264 4.98 2.16 -19.83
N HIS A 265 5.02 3.14 -18.93
CA HIS A 265 6.28 3.70 -18.44
C HIS A 265 6.56 3.23 -17.01
N GLY A 266 7.74 2.66 -16.77
CA GLY A 266 8.10 1.98 -15.51
C GLY A 266 9.07 2.74 -14.60
N ASP A 267 9.80 3.73 -15.11
CA ASP A 267 10.79 4.50 -14.36
C ASP A 267 10.25 5.84 -13.85
N GLY A 268 10.84 6.35 -12.76
CA GLY A 268 10.57 7.71 -12.25
C GLY A 268 9.12 8.02 -11.82
N VAL A 269 8.19 7.06 -11.92
CA VAL A 269 6.74 7.30 -11.75
C VAL A 269 6.41 7.83 -10.35
N THR A 270 5.68 8.95 -10.33
CA THR A 270 5.20 9.66 -9.14
C THR A 270 3.84 10.30 -9.42
N LEU A 271 3.06 10.68 -8.39
CA LEU A 271 1.76 11.33 -8.58
C LEU A 271 1.83 12.59 -9.48
N PRO A 272 2.80 13.52 -9.31
CA PRO A 272 2.90 14.68 -10.20
C PRO A 272 3.30 14.30 -11.63
N ALA A 273 4.11 13.26 -11.82
CA ALA A 273 4.47 12.75 -13.14
C ALA A 273 3.26 12.14 -13.87
N ILE A 274 2.43 11.36 -13.16
CA ILE A 274 1.17 10.80 -13.68
C ILE A 274 0.24 11.93 -14.14
N SER A 275 0.01 12.96 -13.30
CA SER A 275 -0.84 14.10 -13.66
C SER A 275 -0.31 14.83 -14.90
N ARG A 276 0.97 15.26 -14.89
CA ARG A 276 1.59 15.98 -16.02
C ARG A 276 1.46 15.22 -17.34
N LEU A 277 1.65 13.90 -17.33
CA LEU A 277 1.52 13.09 -18.54
C LEU A 277 0.06 13.06 -19.02
N LEU A 278 -0.89 12.79 -18.13
CA LEU A 278 -2.31 12.67 -18.50
C LEU A 278 -2.89 14.01 -18.99
N ASP A 279 -2.44 15.13 -18.42
CA ASP A 279 -2.79 16.47 -18.90
C ASP A 279 -2.19 16.74 -20.30
N ALA A 280 -0.90 16.48 -20.52
CA ALA A 280 -0.26 16.64 -21.82
C ALA A 280 -0.84 15.71 -22.91
N MET A 281 -1.22 14.48 -22.55
CA MET A 281 -1.93 13.56 -23.44
C MET A 281 -3.28 14.13 -23.84
N ALA A 282 -4.05 14.67 -22.89
CA ALA A 282 -5.35 15.28 -23.15
C ALA A 282 -5.21 16.53 -24.06
N GLU A 283 -4.22 17.39 -23.82
CA GLU A 283 -3.93 18.56 -24.66
C GLU A 283 -3.57 18.16 -26.11
N ALA A 284 -2.84 17.06 -26.30
CA ALA A 284 -2.52 16.50 -27.61
C ALA A 284 -3.66 15.65 -28.25
N GLY A 285 -4.79 15.53 -27.55
CA GLY A 285 -5.98 14.80 -27.99
C GLY A 285 -5.83 13.28 -27.96
N PHE A 286 -5.02 12.71 -27.06
CA PHE A 286 -4.94 11.27 -26.79
C PHE A 286 -5.72 10.88 -25.54
N ALA A 287 -6.45 9.76 -25.61
CA ALA A 287 -7.20 9.23 -24.48
C ALA A 287 -6.28 8.61 -23.41
N ALA A 288 -6.64 8.71 -22.14
CA ALA A 288 -5.88 8.16 -21.01
C ALA A 288 -5.70 6.64 -21.11
N GLN A 289 -6.62 5.92 -21.76
CA GLN A 289 -6.53 4.47 -21.99
C GLN A 289 -5.32 4.00 -22.82
N ASN A 290 -4.67 4.91 -23.56
CA ASN A 290 -3.47 4.58 -24.32
C ASN A 290 -2.22 4.36 -23.45
N VAL A 291 -2.25 4.74 -22.17
CA VAL A 291 -1.13 4.58 -21.25
C VAL A 291 -1.48 3.71 -20.04
N ALA A 292 -0.46 3.07 -19.48
CA ALA A 292 -0.42 2.51 -18.14
C ALA A 292 0.89 2.94 -17.47
N PHE A 293 0.98 2.77 -16.16
CA PHE A 293 2.13 3.16 -15.35
C PHE A 293 2.65 1.95 -14.58
N GLY A 294 3.96 1.72 -14.60
CA GLY A 294 4.63 0.82 -13.68
C GLY A 294 5.28 1.63 -12.56
N MET A 295 5.10 1.24 -11.30
CA MET A 295 5.68 1.98 -10.18
C MET A 295 6.45 1.02 -9.27
N GLY A 296 7.78 1.17 -9.27
CA GLY A 296 8.71 0.33 -8.54
C GLY A 296 8.91 0.77 -7.08
N ALA A 297 10.16 1.04 -6.71
CA ALA A 297 10.52 1.52 -5.37
C ALA A 297 9.75 2.79 -4.95
N GLY A 298 9.24 3.59 -5.89
CA GLY A 298 8.35 4.72 -5.60
C GLY A 298 7.05 4.32 -4.88
N LEU A 299 6.50 3.14 -5.19
CA LEU A 299 5.24 2.64 -4.63
C LEU A 299 5.44 1.96 -3.28
N LEU A 300 6.48 1.12 -3.16
CA LEU A 300 6.66 0.21 -2.02
C LEU A 300 7.83 0.55 -1.08
N GLN A 301 8.77 1.43 -1.44
CA GLN A 301 9.98 1.69 -0.64
C GLN A 301 10.19 3.16 -0.28
N LYS A 302 9.91 4.09 -1.19
CA LYS A 302 10.04 5.55 -0.99
C LYS A 302 8.80 6.14 -0.29
N VAL A 303 8.20 5.35 0.60
CA VAL A 303 7.09 5.74 1.47
C VAL A 303 7.56 5.75 2.91
N ASN A 304 7.09 6.72 3.69
CA ASN A 304 7.46 6.85 5.08
C ASN A 304 6.27 7.17 6.00
N ARG A 305 6.51 6.99 7.30
CA ARG A 305 5.51 7.05 8.36
C ARG A 305 4.98 8.48 8.61
N ASP A 306 5.73 9.52 8.26
CA ASP A 306 5.31 10.92 8.40
C ASP A 306 4.38 11.40 7.27
N GLU A 307 4.33 10.73 6.11
CA GLU A 307 3.46 11.11 4.97
C GLU A 307 1.96 11.15 5.33
N LEU A 308 1.55 10.26 6.25
CA LEU A 308 0.21 10.25 6.85
C LEU A 308 0.22 10.68 8.32
N SER A 309 1.36 11.20 8.81
CA SER A 309 1.57 11.62 10.21
C SER A 309 1.16 10.59 11.26
N LEU A 310 1.23 9.30 10.92
CA LEU A 310 0.72 8.22 11.78
C LEU A 310 1.50 8.16 13.09
N ALA A 311 0.80 8.27 14.23
CA ALA A 311 1.40 8.31 15.55
C ALA A 311 0.64 7.40 16.52
N THR A 312 1.36 6.88 17.51
CA THR A 312 0.77 6.26 18.70
C THR A 312 1.12 7.15 19.90
N LYS A 313 0.15 7.39 20.78
CA LYS A 313 0.25 8.28 21.93
C LYS A 313 -0.50 7.65 23.09
N LEU A 314 0.07 7.76 24.29
CA LEU A 314 -0.63 7.46 25.53
C LEU A 314 -1.66 8.57 25.77
N CYS A 315 -2.92 8.19 26.02
CA CYS A 315 -4.04 9.12 26.23
C CYS A 315 -4.64 9.03 27.65
N ARG A 316 -4.43 7.90 28.34
CA ARG A 316 -4.93 7.62 29.69
C ARG A 316 -3.97 6.69 30.44
N VAL A 317 -3.92 6.81 31.76
CA VAL A 317 -3.19 5.95 32.71
C VAL A 317 -4.10 5.64 33.89
N VAL A 318 -4.07 4.42 34.40
CA VAL A 318 -4.64 4.08 35.72
C VAL A 318 -3.47 3.82 36.68
N LEU A 319 -3.46 4.51 37.82
CA LEU A 319 -2.40 4.38 38.83
C LEU A 319 -2.64 3.15 39.72
N PRO A 320 -1.62 2.61 40.43
CA PRO A 320 -1.79 1.50 41.37
C PRO A 320 -2.81 1.75 42.50
N SER A 321 -3.13 3.03 42.79
CA SER A 321 -4.19 3.43 43.73
C SER A 321 -5.61 3.32 43.16
N GLY A 322 -5.77 2.89 41.91
CA GLY A 322 -7.04 2.93 41.16
C GLY A 322 -7.38 4.29 40.54
N ALA A 323 -6.62 5.35 40.86
CA ALA A 323 -6.87 6.68 40.31
C ALA A 323 -6.54 6.74 38.81
N ALA A 324 -7.54 7.03 37.98
CA ALA A 324 -7.36 7.30 36.55
C ALA A 324 -6.82 8.72 36.33
N ARG A 325 -5.92 8.88 35.35
CA ARG A 325 -5.41 10.15 34.88
C ARG A 325 -5.35 10.16 33.37
N GLU A 326 -6.04 11.12 32.76
CA GLU A 326 -5.92 11.40 31.35
C GLU A 326 -4.65 12.19 31.06
N VAL A 327 -4.03 11.94 29.92
CA VAL A 327 -2.74 12.53 29.56
C VAL A 327 -2.72 12.92 28.08
N MET A 328 -2.10 14.04 27.77
CA MET A 328 -1.83 14.47 26.41
C MET A 328 -0.47 15.14 26.27
N LYS A 329 0.02 15.17 25.04
CA LYS A 329 1.15 15.99 24.61
C LYS A 329 0.63 17.22 23.88
N SER A 330 1.10 18.41 24.27
CA SER A 330 0.77 19.69 23.61
C SER A 330 1.97 20.65 23.66
N PRO A 331 3.03 20.43 22.87
CA PRO A 331 4.24 21.23 22.92
C PRO A 331 4.01 22.62 22.31
N ILE A 332 4.52 23.67 22.96
CA ILE A 332 4.33 25.07 22.54
C ILE A 332 4.92 25.30 21.15
N ASP A 333 6.15 24.84 20.91
CA ASP A 333 6.89 25.06 19.67
C ASP A 333 6.49 24.12 18.52
N ALA A 334 5.49 23.26 18.72
CA ALA A 334 4.99 22.37 17.66
C ALA A 334 3.48 22.09 17.79
N PRO A 335 2.59 23.08 17.50
CA PRO A 335 1.14 22.92 17.59
C PRO A 335 0.59 21.73 16.79
N GLY A 336 1.19 21.40 15.64
CA GLY A 336 0.83 20.21 14.85
C GLY A 336 1.17 18.85 15.50
N LYS A 337 1.73 18.81 16.71
CA LYS A 337 2.09 17.58 17.45
C LYS A 337 1.25 17.38 18.72
N ILE A 338 0.06 17.99 18.79
CA ILE A 338 -0.93 17.77 19.84
C ILE A 338 -1.48 16.32 19.77
N SER A 339 -1.71 15.69 20.93
CA SER A 339 -2.49 14.45 21.06
C SER A 339 -3.78 14.70 21.85
N LEU A 340 -4.77 13.85 21.68
CA LEU A 340 -6.03 13.92 22.44
C LEU A 340 -5.91 13.11 23.75
N PRO A 341 -6.57 13.53 24.85
CA PRO A 341 -6.61 12.80 26.12
C PRO A 341 -7.86 11.91 26.25
N GLY A 342 -7.75 10.88 27.09
CA GLY A 342 -8.86 9.99 27.44
C GLY A 342 -9.08 8.81 26.50
N SER A 343 -10.21 8.12 26.66
CA SER A 343 -10.62 6.98 25.83
C SER A 343 -11.57 7.45 24.71
N PHE A 344 -11.46 6.84 23.52
CA PHE A 344 -12.14 7.30 22.30
C PHE A 344 -13.16 6.31 21.73
N ALA A 345 -14.09 6.86 20.94
CA ALA A 345 -14.90 6.15 19.97
C ALA A 345 -14.85 6.93 18.65
N VAL A 346 -15.01 6.29 17.50
CA VAL A 346 -15.05 6.97 16.19
C VAL A 346 -16.39 6.69 15.54
N ARG A 347 -17.17 7.71 15.21
CA ARG A 347 -18.50 7.57 14.59
C ARG A 347 -18.54 8.33 13.28
N LEU A 348 -19.46 7.97 12.38
CA LEU A 348 -19.78 8.86 11.25
C LEU A 348 -20.57 10.06 11.76
N ASP A 349 -20.24 11.27 11.29
CA ASP A 349 -21.03 12.46 11.59
C ASP A 349 -22.47 12.27 11.07
N PRO A 350 -23.50 12.41 11.92
CA PRO A 350 -24.87 12.10 11.53
C PRO A 350 -25.45 13.08 10.51
N THR A 351 -24.98 14.34 10.46
CA THR A 351 -25.45 15.34 9.50
C THR A 351 -24.77 15.14 8.14
N ALA A 352 -23.48 14.84 8.11
CA ALA A 352 -22.76 14.46 6.91
C ALA A 352 -23.30 13.14 6.33
N ALA A 353 -23.51 12.12 7.17
CA ALA A 353 -24.06 10.83 6.75
C ALA A 353 -25.48 10.95 6.17
N ALA A 354 -26.33 11.82 6.73
CA ALA A 354 -27.66 12.12 6.17
C ALA A 354 -27.60 12.80 4.79
N GLN A 355 -26.46 13.41 4.43
CA GLN A 355 -26.17 13.98 3.11
C GLN A 355 -25.41 13.01 2.19
N GLY A 356 -25.21 11.75 2.61
CA GLY A 356 -24.43 10.75 1.87
C GLY A 356 -22.91 10.93 1.96
N VAL A 357 -22.42 11.77 2.88
CA VAL A 357 -20.99 12.07 3.05
C VAL A 357 -20.38 11.18 4.14
N TYR A 358 -19.31 10.47 3.79
CA TYR A 358 -18.48 9.71 4.71
C TYR A 358 -17.50 10.63 5.44
N LEU A 359 -17.84 10.98 6.68
CA LEU A 359 -17.02 11.81 7.57
C LEU A 359 -16.87 11.13 8.95
N PRO A 360 -15.75 10.45 9.24
CA PRO A 360 -15.48 9.91 10.56
C PRO A 360 -15.04 11.01 11.54
N VAL A 361 -15.68 11.05 12.71
CA VAL A 361 -15.43 11.98 13.82
C VAL A 361 -15.02 11.19 15.06
N THR A 362 -13.97 11.66 15.74
CA THR A 362 -13.47 11.09 16.99
C THR A 362 -14.17 11.77 18.17
N HIS A 363 -14.74 10.97 19.05
CA HIS A 363 -15.44 11.38 20.26
C HIS A 363 -14.72 10.85 21.51
N ALA A 364 -14.87 11.51 22.65
CA ALA A 364 -14.57 10.91 23.93
C ALA A 364 -15.67 9.88 24.28
N ARG A 365 -15.31 8.73 24.85
CA ARG A 365 -16.31 7.70 25.23
C ARG A 365 -17.33 8.21 26.24
N GLU A 366 -16.93 9.15 27.10
CA GLU A 366 -17.81 9.79 28.09
C GLU A 366 -18.94 10.64 27.48
N GLU A 367 -18.92 10.93 26.18
CA GLU A 367 -20.06 11.52 25.46
C GLU A 367 -21.25 10.55 25.34
N PHE A 368 -21.03 9.25 25.56
CA PHE A 368 -22.02 8.19 25.38
C PHE A 368 -22.33 7.42 26.68
N THR A 369 -21.58 7.64 27.76
CA THR A 369 -21.91 7.12 29.10
C THR A 369 -23.07 7.92 29.68
N GLY A 370 -24.00 7.24 30.38
CA GLY A 370 -25.13 7.88 31.04
C GLY A 370 -24.76 8.88 32.14
N PRO A 371 -25.73 9.61 32.71
CA PRO A 371 -25.52 10.78 33.58
C PRO A 371 -24.79 10.50 34.91
N GLU A 372 -24.50 9.24 35.25
CA GLU A 372 -23.76 8.85 36.46
C GLU A 372 -22.25 8.70 36.26
N GLY A 373 -21.72 8.90 35.04
CA GLY A 373 -20.27 8.98 34.80
C GLY A 373 -19.48 7.70 35.08
N VAL A 374 -20.15 6.54 35.08
CA VAL A 374 -19.50 5.24 35.19
C VAL A 374 -18.76 4.96 33.88
N ASP A 375 -17.44 5.12 33.94
CA ASP A 375 -16.47 4.79 32.89
C ASP A 375 -16.28 3.28 32.79
N ASP A 376 -17.34 2.60 32.35
CA ASP A 376 -17.32 1.18 32.02
C ASP A 376 -16.79 0.99 30.60
N GLU A 377 -15.50 0.62 30.52
CA GLU A 377 -14.83 0.35 29.24
C GLU A 377 -15.48 -0.81 28.45
N SER A 378 -16.32 -1.64 29.08
CA SER A 378 -17.07 -2.72 28.42
C SER A 378 -18.36 -2.26 27.73
N LEU A 379 -18.84 -1.04 27.97
CA LEU A 379 -20.02 -0.50 27.27
C LEU A 379 -19.72 -0.30 25.78
N ALA A 380 -20.43 -1.05 24.93
CA ALA A 380 -20.38 -0.84 23.49
C ALA A 380 -20.96 0.54 23.13
N VAL A 381 -20.19 1.35 22.41
CA VAL A 381 -20.67 2.62 21.85
C VAL A 381 -21.39 2.32 20.54
N GLU A 382 -22.68 2.63 20.46
CA GLU A 382 -23.48 2.39 19.26
C GLU A 382 -22.92 3.17 18.06
N GLY A 383 -22.63 2.46 16.97
CA GLY A 383 -22.07 3.04 15.75
C GLY A 383 -20.59 3.42 15.83
N ASP A 384 -19.85 2.94 16.83
CA ASP A 384 -18.38 3.01 16.85
C ASP A 384 -17.79 2.20 15.67
N LEU A 385 -16.90 2.82 14.92
CA LEU A 385 -16.16 2.24 13.80
C LEU A 385 -14.92 1.48 14.27
N LEU A 386 -14.52 1.64 15.54
CA LEU A 386 -13.47 0.85 16.16
C LEU A 386 -14.04 -0.50 16.64
N GLN A 387 -13.32 -1.57 16.31
CA GLN A 387 -13.68 -2.94 16.71
C GLN A 387 -12.55 -3.57 17.53
N VAL A 388 -12.92 -4.35 18.55
CA VAL A 388 -11.97 -5.11 19.37
C VAL A 388 -11.47 -6.31 18.56
N VAL A 389 -10.25 -6.21 18.03
CA VAL A 389 -9.57 -7.28 17.28
C VAL A 389 -8.61 -8.11 18.13
N TYR A 390 -8.30 -7.63 19.34
CA TYR A 390 -7.38 -8.27 20.26
C TYR A 390 -7.71 -7.85 21.69
N ASP A 391 -7.98 -8.82 22.55
CA ASP A 391 -8.18 -8.66 24.00
C ASP A 391 -7.57 -9.86 24.70
N CYS A 392 -6.45 -9.64 25.40
CA CYS A 392 -5.60 -10.67 26.00
C CYS A 392 -5.17 -11.83 25.07
N GLY A 393 -5.40 -11.67 23.76
CA GLY A 393 -5.25 -12.67 22.70
C GLY A 393 -6.03 -12.23 21.45
N PRO A 394 -5.86 -12.87 20.29
CA PRO A 394 -6.66 -12.58 19.10
C PRO A 394 -8.14 -12.86 19.36
N VAL A 395 -9.01 -11.88 19.07
CA VAL A 395 -10.46 -12.08 19.11
C VAL A 395 -10.92 -12.63 17.76
N ALA A 396 -11.91 -13.52 17.77
CA ALA A 396 -12.52 -14.03 16.56
C ALA A 396 -13.34 -12.91 15.87
N VAL A 397 -12.69 -12.19 14.96
CA VAL A 397 -13.33 -11.15 14.13
C VAL A 397 -13.56 -11.70 12.73
N GLN A 398 -14.76 -11.47 12.20
CA GLN A 398 -15.06 -11.79 10.80
C GLN A 398 -14.32 -10.80 9.91
N HIS A 399 -13.22 -11.24 9.31
CA HIS A 399 -12.50 -10.47 8.31
C HIS A 399 -13.29 -10.43 6.99
N GLU A 400 -13.36 -9.25 6.38
CA GLU A 400 -13.85 -9.09 5.01
C GLU A 400 -12.89 -9.77 4.03
N THR A 401 -13.43 -10.36 2.96
CA THR A 401 -12.61 -10.73 1.80
C THR A 401 -12.05 -9.47 1.14
N MET A 402 -10.95 -9.61 0.41
CA MET A 402 -10.34 -8.52 -0.31
C MET A 402 -11.29 -7.91 -1.35
N ALA A 403 -12.11 -8.72 -2.02
CA ALA A 403 -13.16 -8.24 -2.91
C ALA A 403 -14.20 -7.37 -2.17
N ALA A 404 -14.68 -7.80 -0.99
CA ALA A 404 -15.59 -7.01 -0.17
C ALA A 404 -14.95 -5.70 0.30
N THR A 405 -13.67 -5.75 0.71
CA THR A 405 -12.90 -4.56 1.10
C THR A 405 -12.75 -3.58 -0.06
N ARG A 406 -12.49 -4.05 -1.30
CA ARG A 406 -12.42 -3.21 -2.52
C ARG A 406 -13.74 -2.49 -2.80
N VAL A 407 -14.87 -3.18 -2.66
CA VAL A 407 -16.22 -2.60 -2.83
C VAL A 407 -16.47 -1.53 -1.77
N ARG A 408 -16.22 -1.85 -0.49
CA ARG A 408 -16.38 -0.89 0.62
C ARG A 408 -15.48 0.34 0.44
N LEU A 409 -14.19 0.15 0.15
CA LEU A 409 -13.24 1.24 -0.11
C LEU A 409 -13.72 2.15 -1.24
N SER A 410 -14.25 1.58 -2.33
CA SER A 410 -14.69 2.36 -3.49
C SER A 410 -15.95 3.18 -3.17
N ARG A 411 -16.90 2.60 -2.43
CA ARG A 411 -18.08 3.31 -1.92
C ARG A 411 -17.69 4.43 -0.95
N ASP A 412 -16.92 4.11 0.09
CA ASP A 412 -16.59 5.04 1.18
C ASP A 412 -15.69 6.19 0.67
N TRP A 413 -14.82 5.93 -0.30
CA TRP A 413 -14.00 6.96 -0.94
C TRP A 413 -14.80 7.88 -1.87
N ALA A 414 -15.76 7.35 -2.62
CA ALA A 414 -16.66 8.18 -3.45
C ALA A 414 -17.57 9.09 -2.61
N ALA A 415 -17.93 8.63 -1.40
CA ALA A 415 -18.66 9.40 -0.42
C ALA A 415 -17.78 10.30 0.47
N ALA A 416 -16.45 10.19 0.42
CA ALA A 416 -15.56 10.86 1.35
C ALA A 416 -15.70 12.39 1.28
N ALA A 417 -15.77 13.03 2.46
CA ALA A 417 -15.83 14.49 2.54
C ALA A 417 -14.66 15.14 1.77
N PRO A 418 -14.91 16.10 0.86
CA PRO A 418 -13.85 16.75 0.11
C PRO A 418 -12.92 17.48 1.08
N VAL A 419 -11.62 17.18 1.02
CA VAL A 419 -10.63 17.85 1.86
C VAL A 419 -10.63 19.34 1.50
N PRO A 420 -10.86 20.27 2.45
CA PRO A 420 -10.88 21.70 2.15
C PRO A 420 -9.57 22.13 1.47
N PRO A 421 -9.63 22.97 0.41
CA PRO A 421 -8.44 23.49 -0.24
C PRO A 421 -7.56 24.22 0.78
N ALA A 422 -6.23 24.19 0.58
CA ALA A 422 -5.29 24.69 1.60
C ALA A 422 -5.54 26.16 1.99
N SER A 423 -6.05 26.98 1.05
CA SER A 423 -6.45 28.38 1.24
C SER A 423 -7.78 28.59 2.00
N SER A 424 -8.60 27.55 2.17
CA SER A 424 -9.84 27.61 2.99
C SER A 424 -9.73 26.83 4.29
N ARG A 425 -8.55 26.25 4.58
CA ARG A 425 -8.21 25.81 5.92
C ARG A 425 -7.91 27.09 6.71
N PRO A 426 -8.38 27.24 7.96
CA PRO A 426 -7.99 28.37 8.78
C PRO A 426 -6.47 28.52 8.75
N GLU A 427 -5.97 29.74 8.49
CA GLU A 427 -4.54 30.00 8.65
C GLU A 427 -4.17 29.60 10.07
N LEU A 428 -3.04 28.89 10.21
CA LEU A 428 -2.46 28.58 11.50
C LEU A 428 -1.78 29.85 12.03
N ASP A 429 -2.61 30.85 12.32
CA ASP A 429 -2.22 32.01 13.12
C ASP A 429 -1.53 31.50 14.39
N GLY A 430 -0.45 32.17 14.76
CA GLY A 430 0.43 31.73 15.85
C GLY A 430 -0.37 31.33 17.09
N HIS A 431 -0.26 30.06 17.47
CA HIS A 431 -0.80 29.46 18.70
C HIS A 431 -2.28 29.06 18.74
N THR A 432 -3.09 29.19 17.68
CA THR A 432 -4.46 28.61 17.66
C THR A 432 -4.48 27.18 17.08
N PRO A 433 -4.99 26.17 17.82
CA PRO A 433 -4.94 24.76 17.35
C PRO A 433 -5.84 24.41 16.14
N ASP A 434 -6.81 25.25 15.78
CA ASP A 434 -8.16 24.78 15.39
C ASP A 434 -8.37 24.29 13.93
N ALA A 435 -7.34 24.19 13.06
CA ALA A 435 -7.55 24.13 11.60
C ALA A 435 -7.88 22.77 10.93
N ILE A 436 -7.17 21.67 11.26
CA ILE A 436 -7.27 20.39 10.50
C ILE A 436 -7.65 19.19 11.37
N VAL A 437 -7.13 19.12 12.59
CA VAL A 437 -7.44 18.02 13.54
C VAL A 437 -8.90 18.09 14.02
N TYR A 438 -9.56 19.23 13.86
CA TYR A 438 -10.76 19.55 14.63
C TYR A 438 -12.10 19.37 13.93
N GLN A 439 -12.14 19.24 12.60
CA GLN A 439 -13.38 18.83 11.91
C GLN A 439 -13.72 17.35 12.16
N THR A 440 -12.71 16.52 12.41
CA THR A 440 -12.85 15.09 12.73
C THR A 440 -12.73 14.80 14.24
N VAL A 441 -12.98 15.80 15.09
CA VAL A 441 -12.99 15.68 16.57
C VAL A 441 -14.21 16.40 17.14
N SER A 442 -14.98 15.72 17.99
CA SER A 442 -16.22 16.23 18.58
C SER A 442 -16.01 17.53 19.38
N PRO A 443 -16.97 18.47 19.40
CA PRO A 443 -16.86 19.72 20.18
C PRO A 443 -16.53 19.48 21.66
N PHE A 444 -17.08 18.40 22.22
CA PHE A 444 -16.84 17.98 23.59
C PHE A 444 -15.38 17.54 23.82
N LEU A 445 -14.83 16.67 22.96
CA LEU A 445 -13.44 16.24 23.04
C LEU A 445 -12.46 17.41 22.81
N ARG A 446 -12.85 18.44 22.02
CA ARG A 446 -12.09 19.71 21.93
C ARG A 446 -12.01 20.43 23.27
N ALA A 447 -13.14 20.60 23.96
CA ALA A 447 -13.20 21.25 25.26
C ALA A 447 -12.42 20.45 26.33
N LYS A 448 -12.58 19.12 26.32
CA LYS A 448 -11.83 18.18 27.17
C LYS A 448 -10.31 18.31 27.00
N ALA A 449 -9.82 18.34 25.77
CA ALA A 449 -8.39 18.54 25.49
C ALA A 449 -7.87 19.89 26.02
N ARG A 450 -8.67 20.96 25.95
CA ARG A 450 -8.31 22.27 26.54
C ARG A 450 -8.24 22.19 28.07
N ARG A 451 -9.19 21.51 28.72
CA ARG A 451 -9.22 21.27 30.18
C ARG A 451 -8.00 20.49 30.67
N VAL A 452 -7.76 19.29 30.11
CA VAL A 452 -6.65 18.43 30.52
C VAL A 452 -5.29 19.09 30.29
N ARG A 453 -5.14 19.90 29.24
CA ARG A 453 -3.94 20.73 29.03
C ARG A 453 -3.73 21.74 30.15
N ALA A 454 -4.77 22.45 30.58
CA ALA A 454 -4.66 23.40 31.70
C ALA A 454 -4.26 22.66 32.99
N GLU A 455 -4.95 21.58 33.34
CA GLU A 455 -4.60 20.74 34.52
C GLU A 455 -3.17 20.18 34.48
N GLN A 456 -2.59 19.96 33.28
CA GLN A 456 -1.18 19.56 33.13
C GLN A 456 -0.20 20.73 33.32
N LEU A 457 -0.59 21.96 32.97
CA LEU A 457 0.21 23.17 33.20
C LEU A 457 0.14 23.61 34.67
N ASP A 458 -1.04 23.64 35.28
CA ASP A 458 -1.22 23.99 36.69
C ASP A 458 -0.37 23.10 37.61
N ARG A 459 -0.30 21.79 37.33
CA ARG A 459 0.56 20.83 38.04
C ARG A 459 2.06 21.05 37.81
N LEU A 460 2.44 21.58 36.65
CA LEU A 460 3.84 21.91 36.34
C LEU A 460 4.26 23.18 37.10
N GLU A 461 3.41 24.20 37.11
CA GLU A 461 3.62 25.44 37.88
C GLU A 461 3.63 25.18 39.39
N ALA A 462 2.73 24.33 39.89
CA ALA A 462 2.71 23.90 41.29
C ALA A 462 3.98 23.14 41.71
N ALA A 463 4.57 22.34 40.82
CA ALA A 463 5.85 21.67 41.09
C ALA A 463 7.01 22.68 41.16
N TYR A 464 7.10 23.61 40.19
CA TYR A 464 8.15 24.63 40.19
C TYR A 464 8.08 25.61 41.37
N THR A 465 6.91 25.78 41.98
CA THR A 465 6.70 26.66 43.15
C THR A 465 6.83 25.93 44.50
N GLN A 466 7.01 24.61 44.50
CA GLN A 466 7.32 23.83 45.72
C GLN A 466 8.82 23.58 45.91
N ASP A 467 9.60 23.63 44.82
CA ASP A 467 11.07 23.47 44.82
C ASP A 467 11.83 24.83 44.90
N ALA A 468 11.12 25.95 45.11
CA ALA A 468 11.65 27.32 45.15
C ALA A 468 11.37 28.04 46.48
#